data_AF-E1JSY3-F1
#
_entry.id   AF-E1JSY3-F1
#
_cell.length_a   1.000
_cell.length_b   1.000
_cell.length_c   1.000
_cell.angle_alpha   90.00
_cell.angle_beta   90.00
_cell.angle_gamma   90.00
#
_symmetry.space_group_name_H-M   'P 1'
#
loop_
_entity.id
_entity.type
_entity.pdbx_description
1 polymer ?
#
loop_
_entity_poly.entity_id
_entity_poly.type
_entity_poly.pdbx_seq_one_letter_code
_entity_poly.pdbx_strand_id
1 'polypeptide(L)'
;MPPLLVGLFFAIAFVFLGNIICKKTEADQSTYTYICFLSGLNSVYTLVLTGIPLPFIISLLWAALVLSGLFYLYKRQRWPFKIASSFLWLILLSAPFLYILCVQPIYNWDARSIWFFHGKILYYAHRLGNHIGFERALSIGYDAHMDYPKLVSSLSALAAQTIGFWNEYIPKASLVTLFLLGLIGLSSLRILSLASKSMLLTAWIIITYYNAPGQTMDAWLSFYSMLSVLFFLEFFEYKESSSFACCIITSLLLLSLKNEGNAIFIILIILYASIFYIQRSTVRLCMEFKQDWLIYLIALIPIILWETRKIEMRLHVDLDLYSSNALEHLSSRANLSTVYEFSYYLFYVCNLFLTPLTICFAIILPSLFSIQRIWKIKIFRYSIIIASSFFLMYTLTLSWVYFTTHHEFTWHLANSAIRVIQPIKLIGFVPLALFFSVREKIRG
;
A
#
# COMPACT_ATOMS: atom_id res chain seq x y z
N MET A 1 -1.90 22.71 14.69
CA MET A 1 -2.44 21.36 15.03
C MET A 1 -1.42 20.32 14.57
N PRO A 2 -0.99 19.37 15.41
CA PRO A 2 -0.01 18.35 15.01
C PRO A 2 -0.52 17.47 13.85
N PRO A 3 0.34 16.98 12.94
CA PRO A 3 -0.05 16.08 11.85
C PRO A 3 -0.83 14.85 12.33
N LEU A 4 -0.53 14.36 13.54
CA LEU A 4 -1.22 13.25 14.17
C LEU A 4 -2.72 13.50 14.36
N LEU A 5 -3.12 14.68 14.86
CA LEU A 5 -4.54 14.99 15.09
C LEU A 5 -5.30 15.13 13.77
N VAL A 6 -4.65 15.71 12.75
CA VAL A 6 -5.23 15.85 11.41
C VAL A 6 -5.39 14.47 10.75
N GLY A 7 -4.38 13.60 10.85
CA GLY A 7 -4.45 12.23 10.35
C GLY A 7 -5.53 11.41 11.06
N LEU A 8 -5.67 11.58 12.39
CA LEU A 8 -6.74 10.94 13.16
C LEU A 8 -8.13 11.44 12.75
N PHE A 9 -8.29 12.75 12.52
CA PHE A 9 -9.52 13.32 11.99
C PHE A 9 -9.93 12.65 10.67
N PHE A 10 -9.01 12.55 9.70
CA PHE A 10 -9.30 11.88 8.42
C PHE A 10 -9.61 10.40 8.59
N ALA A 11 -8.85 9.67 9.43
CA ALA A 11 -9.11 8.26 9.69
C ALA A 11 -10.55 8.04 10.21
N ILE A 12 -10.98 8.84 11.18
CA ILE A 12 -12.34 8.76 11.73
C ILE A 12 -13.36 9.15 10.66
N ALA A 13 -13.14 10.24 9.93
CA ALA A 13 -14.06 10.71 8.88
C ALA A 13 -14.25 9.67 7.77
N PHE A 14 -13.18 8.99 7.34
CA PHE A 14 -13.25 7.97 6.32
C PHE A 14 -13.98 6.72 6.79
N VAL A 15 -13.78 6.30 8.04
CA VAL A 15 -14.56 5.19 8.63
C VAL A 15 -16.06 5.52 8.66
N PHE A 16 -16.45 6.73 9.04
CA PHE A 16 -17.86 7.14 9.03
C PHE A 16 -18.44 7.24 7.63
N LEU A 17 -17.73 7.88 6.70
CA LEU A 17 -18.16 7.98 5.31
C LEU A 17 -18.31 6.59 4.67
N GLY A 18 -17.35 5.71 4.92
CA GLY A 18 -17.38 4.33 4.49
C GLY A 18 -18.56 3.55 5.06
N ASN A 19 -18.93 3.78 6.31
CA ASN A 19 -20.08 3.12 6.93
C ASN A 19 -21.44 3.55 6.32
N ILE A 20 -21.51 4.72 5.67
CA ILE A 20 -22.69 5.12 4.89
C ILE A 20 -22.79 4.28 3.61
N ILE A 21 -21.64 3.94 3.03
CA ILE A 21 -21.52 3.19 1.77
C ILE A 21 -21.68 1.69 2.00
N CYS A 22 -20.92 1.16 2.95
CA CYS A 22 -20.92 -0.23 3.33
C CYS A 22 -22.19 -0.50 4.12
N LYS A 23 -23.17 -1.15 3.50
CA LYS A 23 -24.20 -1.84 4.28
C LYS A 23 -23.49 -2.90 5.13
N LYS A 24 -24.00 -3.11 6.35
CA LYS A 24 -23.41 -4.04 7.32
C LYS A 24 -23.13 -5.39 6.63
N THR A 25 -21.87 -5.65 6.34
CA THR A 25 -21.41 -6.91 5.76
C THR A 25 -21.38 -7.95 6.88
N GLU A 26 -21.39 -9.24 6.54
CA GLU A 26 -21.23 -10.34 7.51
C GLU A 26 -19.81 -10.42 8.12
N ALA A 27 -18.98 -9.41 7.88
CA ALA A 27 -17.63 -9.32 8.41
C ALA A 27 -17.60 -9.20 9.94
N ASP A 28 -16.53 -9.72 10.55
CA ASP A 28 -16.21 -9.33 11.92
C ASP A 28 -16.03 -7.81 12.00
N GLN A 29 -16.30 -7.22 13.17
CA GLN A 29 -16.34 -5.77 13.33
C GLN A 29 -15.00 -5.07 13.01
N SER A 30 -13.86 -5.75 13.19
CA SER A 30 -12.55 -5.14 12.91
C SER A 30 -12.27 -5.12 11.40
N THR A 31 -12.57 -6.20 10.70
CA THR A 31 -12.52 -6.27 9.23
C THR A 31 -13.51 -5.29 8.60
N TYR A 32 -14.74 -5.19 9.15
CA TYR A 32 -15.72 -4.20 8.72
C TYR A 32 -15.20 -2.76 8.87
N THR A 33 -14.52 -2.46 9.97
CA THR A 33 -13.91 -1.13 10.20
C THR A 33 -12.84 -0.81 9.14
N TYR A 34 -12.01 -1.80 8.77
CA TYR A 34 -11.02 -1.66 7.70
C TYR A 34 -11.67 -1.40 6.33
N ILE A 35 -12.71 -2.17 5.97
CA ILE A 35 -13.46 -2.00 4.72
C ILE A 35 -14.10 -0.60 4.66
N CYS A 36 -14.71 -0.15 5.76
CA CYS A 36 -15.28 1.19 5.84
C CYS A 36 -14.20 2.26 5.63
N PHE A 37 -13.07 2.16 6.33
CA PHE A 37 -11.96 3.10 6.15
C PHE A 37 -11.57 3.19 4.66
N LEU A 38 -11.25 2.06 4.03
CA LEU A 38 -10.83 2.04 2.63
C LEU A 38 -11.90 2.59 1.68
N SER A 39 -13.16 2.27 1.91
CA SER A 39 -14.26 2.74 1.06
C SER A 39 -14.44 4.25 1.18
N GLY A 40 -14.33 4.80 2.40
CA GLY A 40 -14.35 6.24 2.63
C GLY A 40 -13.15 6.95 2.02
N LEU A 41 -11.94 6.38 2.16
CA LEU A 41 -10.72 6.90 1.55
C LEU A 41 -10.85 6.99 0.02
N ASN A 42 -11.29 5.90 -0.63
CA ASN A 42 -11.47 5.85 -2.08
C ASN A 42 -12.56 6.80 -2.57
N SER A 43 -13.63 6.98 -1.79
CA SER A 43 -14.69 7.94 -2.10
C SER A 43 -14.19 9.37 -2.04
N VAL A 44 -13.40 9.73 -1.03
CA VAL A 44 -12.79 11.07 -0.94
C VAL A 44 -11.79 11.29 -2.06
N TYR A 45 -10.97 10.29 -2.38
CA TYR A 45 -10.04 10.39 -3.50
C TYR A 45 -10.79 10.57 -4.84
N THR A 46 -11.88 9.84 -5.03
CA THR A 46 -12.80 10.02 -6.18
C THR A 46 -13.30 11.46 -6.27
N LEU A 47 -13.79 12.04 -5.17
CA LEU A 47 -14.27 13.43 -5.16
C LEU A 47 -13.16 14.41 -5.57
N VAL A 48 -11.93 14.22 -5.09
CA VAL A 48 -10.78 15.05 -5.52
C VAL A 48 -10.53 14.91 -7.02
N LEU A 49 -10.52 13.69 -7.55
CA LEU A 49 -10.27 13.43 -8.98
C LEU A 49 -11.37 13.97 -9.90
N THR A 50 -12.61 14.06 -9.42
CA THR A 50 -13.70 14.74 -10.16
C THR A 50 -13.53 16.26 -10.25
N GLY A 51 -12.58 16.84 -9.52
CA GLY A 51 -12.30 18.28 -9.55
C GLY A 51 -13.21 19.11 -8.64
N ILE A 52 -13.89 18.46 -7.69
CA ILE A 52 -14.64 19.14 -6.63
C ILE A 52 -13.65 19.96 -5.78
N PRO A 53 -13.98 21.23 -5.43
CA PRO A 53 -13.12 22.05 -4.58
C PRO A 53 -12.79 21.37 -3.24
N LEU A 54 -11.51 21.39 -2.87
CA LEU A 54 -11.01 20.80 -1.62
C LEU A 54 -11.74 21.33 -0.37
N PRO A 55 -12.06 22.64 -0.23
CA PRO A 55 -12.83 23.13 0.91
C PRO A 55 -14.23 22.51 1.02
N PHE A 56 -14.87 22.21 -0.12
CA PHE A 56 -16.17 21.55 -0.13
C PHE A 56 -16.08 20.11 0.35
N ILE A 57 -15.06 19.36 -0.09
CA ILE A 57 -14.80 17.99 0.37
C ILE A 57 -14.55 17.97 1.90
N ILE A 58 -13.77 18.93 2.42
CA ILE A 58 -13.53 19.05 3.87
C ILE A 58 -14.83 19.32 4.63
N SER A 59 -15.68 20.21 4.11
CA SER A 59 -16.99 20.52 4.70
C SER A 59 -17.88 19.28 4.73
N LEU A 60 -17.87 18.46 3.68
CA LEU A 60 -18.59 17.19 3.63
C LEU A 60 -18.08 16.20 4.69
N LEU A 61 -16.76 16.11 4.89
CA LEU A 61 -16.17 15.25 5.93
C LEU A 61 -16.58 15.69 7.34
N TRP A 62 -16.56 17.00 7.62
CA TRP A 62 -17.07 17.54 8.87
C TRP A 62 -18.56 17.26 9.06
N ALA A 63 -19.38 17.47 8.03
CA ALA A 63 -20.81 17.18 8.09
C ALA A 63 -21.06 15.69 8.36
N ALA A 64 -20.34 14.78 7.68
CA ALA A 64 -20.45 13.34 7.90
C ALA A 64 -20.12 12.96 9.35
N LEU A 65 -19.06 13.54 9.93
CA LEU A 65 -18.69 13.33 11.33
C LEU A 65 -19.75 13.83 12.30
N VAL A 66 -20.21 15.08 12.13
CA VAL A 66 -21.22 15.70 13.01
C VAL A 66 -22.53 14.93 12.95
N LEU A 67 -23.04 14.64 11.74
CA LEU A 67 -24.29 13.89 11.57
C LEU A 67 -24.20 12.49 12.15
N SER A 68 -23.06 11.81 11.97
CA SER A 68 -22.85 10.48 12.56
C SER A 68 -22.80 10.52 14.08
N GLY A 69 -22.15 11.54 14.66
CA GLY A 69 -22.13 11.76 16.11
C GLY A 69 -23.52 12.05 16.67
N LEU A 70 -24.29 12.93 16.03
CA LEU A 70 -25.68 13.23 16.42
C LEU A 70 -26.58 12.00 16.31
N PHE A 71 -26.48 11.24 15.23
CA PHE A 71 -27.24 10.01 15.04
C PHE A 71 -26.93 8.97 16.12
N TYR A 72 -25.66 8.86 16.51
CA TYR A 72 -25.21 7.98 17.57
C TYR A 72 -25.80 8.36 18.94
N LEU A 73 -25.71 9.65 19.29
CA LEU A 73 -26.30 10.19 20.51
C LEU A 73 -27.82 9.99 20.55
N TYR A 74 -28.49 10.22 19.41
CA TYR A 74 -29.94 10.05 19.27
C TYR A 74 -30.39 8.60 19.49
N LYS A 75 -29.74 7.63 18.83
CA LYS A 75 -30.14 6.22 18.94
C LYS A 75 -29.66 5.54 20.22
N ARG A 76 -28.82 6.18 21.04
CA ARG A 76 -28.12 5.58 22.21
C ARG A 76 -27.51 4.21 21.89
N GLN A 77 -27.06 4.02 20.65
CA GLN A 77 -26.50 2.74 20.22
C GLN A 77 -25.08 2.57 20.75
N ARG A 78 -24.54 1.35 20.66
CA ARG A 78 -23.10 1.11 20.89
C ARG A 78 -22.33 1.47 19.62
N TRP A 79 -21.11 2.01 19.81
CA TRP A 79 -20.28 2.52 18.72
C TRP A 79 -20.14 1.42 17.66
N PRO A 80 -20.47 1.69 16.38
CA PRO A 80 -20.61 0.63 15.37
C PRO A 80 -19.26 0.02 14.98
N PHE A 81 -18.16 0.70 15.31
CA PHE A 81 -16.81 0.27 15.00
C PHE A 81 -16.17 -0.37 16.22
N LYS A 82 -15.49 -1.49 16.00
CA LYS A 82 -14.66 -2.13 17.00
C LYS A 82 -13.29 -2.33 16.41
N ILE A 83 -12.31 -1.75 17.09
CA ILE A 83 -10.92 -1.95 16.77
C ILE A 83 -10.44 -3.20 17.53
N ALA A 84 -9.63 -4.04 16.87
CA ALA A 84 -9.06 -5.22 17.51
C ALA A 84 -8.16 -4.82 18.69
N SER A 85 -8.14 -5.62 19.76
CA SER A 85 -7.35 -5.32 20.97
C SER A 85 -5.85 -5.17 20.68
N SER A 86 -5.34 -5.88 19.67
CA SER A 86 -3.95 -5.76 19.23
C SER A 86 -3.60 -4.38 18.68
N PHE A 87 -4.57 -3.57 18.22
CA PHE A 87 -4.31 -2.28 17.61
C PHE A 87 -3.60 -1.30 18.55
N LEU A 88 -4.04 -1.21 19.81
CA LEU A 88 -3.40 -0.33 20.79
C LEU A 88 -1.92 -0.71 20.99
N TRP A 89 -1.63 -2.01 21.04
CA TRP A 89 -0.26 -2.50 21.16
C TRP A 89 0.57 -2.21 19.92
N LEU A 90 0.00 -2.33 18.72
CA LEU A 90 0.67 -1.98 17.47
C LEU A 90 0.93 -0.47 17.37
N ILE A 91 0.02 0.38 17.87
CA ILE A 91 0.25 1.83 17.98
C ILE A 91 1.42 2.12 18.91
N LEU A 92 1.44 1.52 20.11
CA LEU A 92 2.52 1.76 21.07
C LEU A 92 3.87 1.31 20.52
N LEU A 93 3.92 0.14 19.88
CA LEU A 93 5.13 -0.38 19.23
C LEU A 93 5.63 0.55 18.11
N SER A 94 4.73 1.26 17.44
CA SER A 94 5.06 2.19 16.35
C SER A 94 5.27 3.63 16.79
N ALA A 95 5.31 3.93 18.09
CA ALA A 95 5.53 5.29 18.58
C ALA A 95 6.80 5.96 18.01
N PRO A 96 7.98 5.29 17.89
CA PRO A 96 9.16 5.90 17.27
C PRO A 96 8.95 6.25 15.80
N PHE A 97 8.19 5.42 15.09
CA PHE A 97 7.85 5.63 13.70
C PHE A 97 6.88 6.80 13.52
N LEU A 98 5.85 6.88 14.37
CA LEU A 98 4.91 8.01 14.41
C LEU A 98 5.63 9.32 14.72
N TYR A 99 6.65 9.29 15.58
CA TYR A 99 7.48 10.46 15.86
C TYR A 99 8.17 10.96 14.58
N ILE A 100 8.80 10.07 13.80
CA ILE A 100 9.41 10.43 12.50
C ILE A 100 8.37 11.07 11.58
N LEU A 101 7.20 10.42 11.41
CA LEU A 101 6.12 10.93 10.57
C LEU A 101 5.57 12.29 11.01
N CYS A 102 5.53 12.58 12.30
CA CYS A 102 4.94 13.82 12.81
C CYS A 102 5.96 14.95 12.93
N VAL A 103 7.20 14.65 13.31
CA VAL A 103 8.17 15.66 13.81
C VAL A 103 9.28 15.96 12.81
N GLN A 104 9.71 15.03 11.96
CA GLN A 104 10.80 15.34 11.00
C GLN A 104 10.26 16.08 9.77
N PRO A 105 10.83 17.22 9.36
CA PRO A 105 10.35 17.92 8.16
C PRO A 105 10.50 17.07 6.89
N ILE A 106 9.73 17.38 5.86
CA ILE A 106 9.95 16.83 4.53
C ILE A 106 11.31 17.33 4.02
N TYR A 107 12.25 16.42 3.78
CA TYR A 107 13.61 16.79 3.34
C TYR A 107 14.14 15.95 2.17
N ASN A 108 13.67 14.71 2.00
CA ASN A 108 14.11 13.87 0.90
C ASN A 108 13.56 14.38 -0.43
N TRP A 109 14.34 14.24 -1.50
CA TRP A 109 13.95 14.65 -2.84
C TRP A 109 12.66 13.94 -3.31
N ASP A 110 12.51 12.62 -3.15
CA ASP A 110 11.31 11.90 -3.60
C ASP A 110 10.04 12.47 -2.94
N ALA A 111 10.03 12.56 -1.60
CA ALA A 111 8.94 13.16 -0.85
C ALA A 111 8.66 14.60 -1.27
N ARG A 112 9.71 15.44 -1.29
CA ARG A 112 9.56 16.87 -1.53
C ARG A 112 9.09 17.15 -2.95
N SER A 113 9.70 16.52 -3.95
CA SER A 113 9.60 16.85 -5.37
C SER A 113 8.49 16.10 -6.09
N ILE A 114 8.09 14.91 -5.62
CA ILE A 114 7.04 14.09 -6.23
C ILE A 114 5.76 14.26 -5.42
N TRP A 115 5.73 13.66 -4.23
CA TRP A 115 4.48 13.45 -3.48
C TRP A 115 3.92 14.75 -2.91
N PHE A 116 4.72 15.46 -2.13
CA PHE A 116 4.28 16.67 -1.44
C PHE A 116 4.32 17.89 -2.35
N PHE A 117 5.13 17.91 -3.41
CA PHE A 117 5.06 18.96 -4.43
C PHE A 117 3.73 18.90 -5.18
N HIS A 118 3.31 17.71 -5.63
CA HIS A 118 1.99 17.54 -6.25
C HIS A 118 0.86 17.94 -5.30
N GLY A 119 0.98 17.62 -4.00
CA GLY A 119 0.03 18.07 -2.98
C GLY A 119 0.02 19.60 -2.83
N LYS A 120 1.18 20.26 -2.92
CA LYS A 120 1.29 21.72 -2.82
C LYS A 120 0.64 22.41 -4.02
N ILE A 121 0.82 21.87 -5.22
CA ILE A 121 0.13 22.34 -6.44
C ILE A 121 -1.38 22.25 -6.24
N LEU A 122 -1.89 21.09 -5.80
CA LEU A 122 -3.30 20.88 -5.51
C LEU A 122 -3.85 21.82 -4.44
N TYR A 123 -3.08 22.06 -3.38
CA TYR A 123 -3.45 22.96 -2.29
C TYR A 123 -3.68 24.39 -2.80
N TYR A 124 -2.75 24.96 -3.56
CA TYR A 124 -2.87 26.31 -4.10
C TYR A 124 -3.91 26.43 -5.23
N ALA A 125 -4.14 25.35 -5.98
CA ALA A 125 -5.18 25.31 -7.01
C ALA A 125 -6.60 25.12 -6.44
N HIS A 126 -6.73 24.71 -5.17
CA HIS A 126 -7.97 24.37 -4.46
C HIS A 126 -8.86 23.28 -5.11
N ARG A 127 -8.47 22.72 -6.25
CA ARG A 127 -9.14 21.61 -6.95
C ARG A 127 -8.18 20.95 -7.94
N LEU A 128 -8.46 19.71 -8.33
CA LEU A 128 -7.81 19.09 -9.48
C LEU A 128 -8.52 19.53 -10.77
N GLY A 129 -7.82 20.25 -11.65
CA GLY A 129 -8.32 20.68 -12.96
C GLY A 129 -7.23 20.62 -14.01
N ASN A 130 -7.56 20.92 -15.27
CA ASN A 130 -6.65 20.68 -16.39
C ASN A 130 -5.42 21.61 -16.36
N HIS A 131 -5.57 22.85 -15.88
CA HIS A 131 -4.48 23.85 -15.87
C HIS A 131 -4.08 24.28 -14.46
N ILE A 132 -3.75 23.30 -13.59
CA ILE A 132 -3.40 23.59 -12.19
C ILE A 132 -1.91 23.80 -11.94
N GLY A 133 -1.06 23.66 -12.96
CA GLY A 133 0.38 23.93 -12.88
C GLY A 133 1.29 22.73 -13.17
N PHE A 134 0.74 21.52 -13.33
CA PHE A 134 1.53 20.35 -13.75
C PHE A 134 2.16 20.55 -15.14
N GLU A 135 1.40 21.11 -16.10
CA GLU A 135 1.89 21.44 -17.45
C GLU A 135 3.08 22.42 -17.40
N ARG A 136 3.03 23.41 -16.51
CA ARG A 136 4.11 24.41 -16.37
C ARG A 136 5.38 23.80 -15.79
N ALA A 137 5.26 22.89 -14.81
CA ALA A 137 6.40 22.18 -14.27
C ALA A 137 7.07 21.29 -15.34
N LEU A 138 6.28 20.62 -16.18
CA LEU A 138 6.80 19.87 -17.33
C LEU A 138 7.50 20.77 -18.35
N SER A 139 6.93 21.96 -18.63
CA SER A 139 7.49 22.90 -19.62
C SER A 139 8.88 23.44 -19.28
N ILE A 140 9.27 23.42 -18.00
CA ILE A 140 10.61 23.83 -17.53
C ILE A 140 11.55 22.64 -17.32
N GLY A 141 11.16 21.44 -17.78
CA GLY A 141 11.97 20.22 -17.66
C GLY A 141 12.07 19.68 -16.24
N TYR A 142 11.11 20.00 -15.36
CA TYR A 142 11.10 19.46 -14.00
C TYR A 142 10.51 18.05 -13.99
N ASP A 143 11.40 17.06 -14.02
CA ASP A 143 11.03 15.65 -13.88
C ASP A 143 10.72 15.32 -12.41
N ALA A 144 9.43 15.12 -12.13
CA ALA A 144 8.89 14.82 -10.81
C ALA A 144 7.81 13.73 -10.89
N HIS A 145 7.86 12.88 -11.92
CA HIS A 145 6.91 11.79 -12.14
C HIS A 145 5.44 12.23 -12.05
N MET A 146 5.08 13.21 -12.91
CA MET A 146 3.77 13.84 -12.89
C MET A 146 2.61 12.87 -13.16
N ASP A 147 2.88 11.72 -13.79
CA ASP A 147 1.95 10.65 -14.07
C ASP A 147 1.64 9.75 -12.85
N TYR A 148 2.38 9.89 -11.74
CA TYR A 148 2.12 9.08 -10.55
C TYR A 148 0.74 9.31 -9.95
N PRO A 149 0.10 8.28 -9.35
CA PRO A 149 -1.17 8.41 -8.66
C PRO A 149 -1.19 9.54 -7.63
N LYS A 150 -2.34 10.19 -7.49
CA LYS A 150 -2.49 11.41 -6.70
C LYS A 150 -3.12 11.20 -5.32
N LEU A 151 -3.25 9.96 -4.83
CA LEU A 151 -3.89 9.70 -3.54
C LEU A 151 -3.18 10.43 -2.39
N VAL A 152 -1.87 10.23 -2.24
CA VAL A 152 -1.07 10.84 -1.17
C VAL A 152 -1.04 12.37 -1.31
N SER A 153 -0.89 12.86 -2.54
CA SER A 153 -0.90 14.29 -2.87
C SER A 153 -2.25 14.93 -2.51
N SER A 154 -3.35 14.26 -2.81
CA SER A 154 -4.72 14.71 -2.53
C SER A 154 -4.98 14.78 -1.03
N LEU A 155 -4.62 13.73 -0.28
CA LEU A 155 -4.71 13.74 1.18
C LEU A 155 -3.85 14.83 1.81
N SER A 156 -2.66 15.06 1.26
CA SER A 156 -1.74 16.09 1.73
C SER A 156 -2.32 17.49 1.54
N ALA A 157 -2.92 17.75 0.37
CA ALA A 157 -3.61 18.99 0.07
C ALA A 157 -4.84 19.20 0.97
N LEU A 158 -5.66 18.17 1.17
CA LEU A 158 -6.80 18.20 2.10
C LEU A 158 -6.36 18.49 3.53
N ALA A 159 -5.26 17.91 3.99
CA ALA A 159 -4.71 18.16 5.31
C ALA A 159 -4.26 19.61 5.49
N ALA A 160 -3.49 20.15 4.55
CA ALA A 160 -3.09 21.56 4.57
C ALA A 160 -4.30 22.50 4.48
N GLN A 161 -5.28 22.20 3.63
CA GLN A 161 -6.49 22.99 3.46
C GLN A 161 -7.39 22.98 4.70
N THR A 162 -7.40 21.89 5.48
CA THR A 162 -8.13 21.80 6.76
C THR A 162 -7.54 22.74 7.81
N ILE A 163 -6.22 22.96 7.76
CA ILE A 163 -5.51 23.86 8.67
C ILE A 163 -5.46 25.30 8.15
N GLY A 164 -5.55 25.50 6.84
CA GLY A 164 -5.53 26.81 6.18
C GLY A 164 -4.14 27.31 5.78
N PHE A 165 -3.09 26.51 5.94
CA PHE A 165 -1.76 26.82 5.45
C PHE A 165 -0.96 25.56 5.10
N TRP A 166 0.05 25.73 4.24
CA TRP A 166 1.02 24.67 3.89
C TRP A 166 2.33 24.87 4.64
N ASN A 167 2.88 23.81 5.23
CA ASN A 167 4.26 23.75 5.73
C ASN A 167 4.86 22.35 5.48
N GLU A 168 6.04 22.05 6.04
CA GLU A 168 6.77 20.79 5.86
C GLU A 168 6.25 19.65 6.75
N TYR A 169 5.26 19.90 7.60
CA TYR A 169 4.79 18.97 8.63
C TYR A 169 3.36 18.51 8.39
N ILE A 170 2.41 19.45 8.25
CA ILE A 170 0.98 19.18 8.09
C ILE A 170 0.66 18.24 6.94
N PRO A 171 1.27 18.36 5.74
CA PRO A 171 1.01 17.45 4.62
C PRO A 171 1.24 15.98 4.97
N LYS A 172 2.13 15.66 5.92
CA LYS A 172 2.40 14.28 6.37
C LYS A 172 1.23 13.65 7.15
N ALA A 173 0.19 14.40 7.49
CA ALA A 173 -1.05 13.83 7.99
C ALA A 173 -1.67 12.82 7.00
N SER A 174 -1.39 12.94 5.70
CA SER A 174 -1.72 11.92 4.69
C SER A 174 -1.09 10.57 5.01
N LEU A 175 0.19 10.56 5.36
CA LEU A 175 0.95 9.36 5.72
C LEU A 175 0.53 8.80 7.07
N VAL A 176 0.20 9.66 8.05
CA VAL A 176 -0.42 9.21 9.31
C VAL A 176 -1.76 8.50 9.03
N THR A 177 -2.57 9.04 8.13
CA THR A 177 -3.86 8.44 7.76
C THR A 177 -3.66 7.05 7.13
N LEU A 178 -2.73 6.93 6.18
CA LEU A 178 -2.35 5.64 5.61
C LEU A 178 -1.72 4.70 6.65
N PHE A 179 -1.00 5.23 7.65
CA PHE A 179 -0.46 4.40 8.72
C PHE A 179 -1.57 3.77 9.55
N LEU A 180 -2.52 4.58 10.01
CA LEU A 180 -3.66 4.12 10.81
C LEU A 180 -4.50 3.11 10.03
N LEU A 181 -4.73 3.34 8.74
CA LEU A 181 -5.41 2.39 7.86
C LEU A 181 -4.72 1.02 7.87
N GLY A 182 -3.42 0.99 7.60
CA GLY A 182 -2.68 -0.27 7.54
C GLY A 182 -2.55 -0.95 8.91
N LEU A 183 -2.46 -0.19 10.01
CA LEU A 183 -2.52 -0.74 11.37
C LEU A 183 -3.87 -1.38 11.69
N ILE A 184 -4.98 -0.75 11.27
CA ILE A 184 -6.32 -1.33 11.42
C ILE A 184 -6.37 -2.67 10.65
N GLY A 185 -5.90 -2.69 9.40
CA GLY A 185 -5.85 -3.90 8.58
C GLY A 185 -4.98 -5.01 9.18
N LEU A 186 -3.77 -4.68 9.66
CA LEU A 186 -2.91 -5.66 10.33
C LEU A 186 -3.55 -6.19 11.61
N SER A 187 -4.21 -5.30 12.37
CA SER A 187 -4.87 -5.66 13.62
C SER A 187 -6.08 -6.57 13.42
N SER A 188 -6.81 -6.44 12.31
CA SER A 188 -8.01 -7.23 12.02
C SER A 188 -7.70 -8.67 11.60
N LEU A 189 -6.48 -8.95 11.13
CA LEU A 189 -6.10 -10.28 10.67
C LEU A 189 -6.15 -11.33 11.80
N ARG A 190 -6.98 -12.36 11.66
CA ARG A 190 -7.16 -13.43 12.66
C ARG A 190 -6.25 -14.63 12.44
N ILE A 191 -5.63 -14.74 11.26
CA ILE A 191 -4.64 -15.79 11.01
C ILE A 191 -3.34 -15.57 11.79
N LEU A 192 -3.10 -14.33 12.23
CA LEU A 192 -1.89 -13.94 12.96
C LEU A 192 -2.15 -13.77 14.45
N SER A 193 -1.20 -14.26 15.26
CA SER A 193 -1.11 -13.91 16.67
C SER A 193 -0.54 -12.50 16.86
N LEU A 194 -0.67 -11.96 18.08
CA LEU A 194 -0.12 -10.64 18.42
C LEU A 194 1.40 -10.61 18.20
N ALA A 195 2.13 -11.66 18.57
CA ALA A 195 3.58 -11.73 18.38
C ALA A 195 3.95 -11.65 16.89
N SER A 196 3.24 -12.38 16.03
CA SER A 196 3.45 -12.34 14.58
C SER A 196 3.10 -10.99 13.97
N LYS A 197 2.03 -10.33 14.43
CA LYS A 197 1.69 -8.96 14.01
C LYS A 197 2.79 -7.97 14.38
N SER A 198 3.27 -8.03 15.63
CA SER A 198 4.37 -7.19 16.11
C SER A 198 5.65 -7.44 15.33
N MET A 199 5.96 -8.71 15.03
CA MET A 199 7.14 -9.07 14.23
C MET A 199 7.08 -8.48 12.83
N LEU A 200 5.94 -8.58 12.13
CA LEU A 200 5.77 -8.00 10.79
C LEU A 200 5.86 -6.48 10.81
N LEU A 201 5.24 -5.82 11.80
CA LEU A 201 5.33 -4.36 11.95
C LEU A 201 6.78 -3.92 12.19
N THR A 202 7.49 -4.59 13.11
CA THR A 202 8.91 -4.31 13.39
C THR A 202 9.78 -4.57 12.16
N ALA A 203 9.56 -5.69 11.44
CA ALA A 203 10.28 -5.99 10.21
C ALA A 203 10.07 -4.89 9.16
N TRP A 204 8.83 -4.43 8.98
CA TRP A 204 8.53 -3.31 8.10
C TRP A 204 9.25 -2.03 8.50
N ILE A 205 9.21 -1.66 9.79
CA ILE A 205 9.93 -0.48 10.30
C ILE A 205 11.43 -0.60 10.04
N ILE A 206 12.05 -1.75 10.30
CA ILE A 206 13.49 -1.98 10.09
C ILE A 206 13.86 -1.93 8.59
N ILE A 207 13.11 -2.62 7.74
CA ILE A 207 13.34 -2.66 6.28
C ILE A 207 13.25 -1.25 5.68
N THR A 208 12.35 -0.42 6.21
CA THR A 208 12.07 0.92 5.67
C THR A 208 12.87 2.02 6.35
N TYR A 209 13.47 1.78 7.51
CA TYR A 209 14.14 2.79 8.35
C TYR A 209 15.12 3.66 7.57
N TYR A 210 16.03 3.05 6.80
CA TYR A 210 17.04 3.77 6.01
C TYR A 210 16.44 4.63 4.88
N ASN A 211 15.27 4.25 4.38
CA ASN A 211 14.54 5.03 3.39
C ASN A 211 13.52 5.99 4.02
N ALA A 212 13.54 6.09 5.36
CA ALA A 212 12.70 6.93 6.22
C ALA A 212 11.22 6.91 5.79
N PRO A 213 10.39 6.01 6.35
CA PRO A 213 8.97 5.95 6.02
C PRO A 213 8.31 7.29 6.34
N GLY A 214 7.92 8.03 5.30
CA GLY A 214 7.81 9.49 5.36
C GLY A 214 8.41 10.20 4.14
N GLN A 215 9.40 9.57 3.53
CA GLN A 215 10.24 10.12 2.48
C GLN A 215 10.06 9.43 1.12
N THR A 216 9.61 8.16 1.08
CA THR A 216 9.29 7.44 -0.17
C THR A 216 8.01 6.62 -0.06
N MET A 217 7.39 6.27 -1.21
CA MET A 217 6.17 5.45 -1.27
C MET A 217 6.42 3.94 -1.36
N ASP A 218 7.67 3.51 -1.56
CA ASP A 218 8.03 2.09 -1.64
C ASP A 218 7.74 1.35 -0.32
N ALA A 219 7.93 2.04 0.80
CA ALA A 219 7.59 1.55 2.13
C ALA A 219 6.10 1.22 2.24
N TRP A 220 5.25 2.13 1.76
CA TRP A 220 3.80 1.96 1.77
C TRP A 220 3.35 0.85 0.81
N LEU A 221 3.92 0.80 -0.40
CA LEU A 221 3.70 -0.31 -1.33
C LEU A 221 4.02 -1.65 -0.67
N SER A 222 5.17 -1.78 0.00
CA SER A 222 5.56 -3.04 0.64
C SER A 222 4.55 -3.46 1.72
N PHE A 223 4.09 -2.53 2.56
CA PHE A 223 3.14 -2.80 3.64
C PHE A 223 1.80 -3.28 3.11
N TYR A 224 1.22 -2.57 2.15
CA TYR A 224 -0.08 -2.91 1.59
C TYR A 224 -0.03 -4.16 0.71
N SER A 225 1.10 -4.43 0.06
CA SER A 225 1.29 -5.69 -0.68
C SER A 225 1.28 -6.90 0.27
N MET A 226 2.00 -6.78 1.40
CA MET A 226 1.98 -7.79 2.45
C MET A 226 0.56 -7.97 3.04
N LEU A 227 -0.14 -6.88 3.36
CA LEU A 227 -1.52 -6.94 3.87
C LEU A 227 -2.46 -7.64 2.88
N SER A 228 -2.36 -7.34 1.59
CA SER A 228 -3.14 -8.02 0.56
C SER A 228 -2.91 -9.54 0.56
N VAL A 229 -1.64 -9.97 0.61
CA VAL A 229 -1.29 -11.39 0.71
C VAL A 229 -1.85 -12.03 1.99
N LEU A 230 -1.78 -11.34 3.12
CA LEU A 230 -2.30 -11.85 4.38
C LEU A 230 -3.83 -11.98 4.36
N PHE A 231 -4.56 -11.00 3.82
CA PHE A 231 -6.01 -11.09 3.66
C PHE A 231 -6.43 -12.22 2.71
N PHE A 232 -5.65 -12.45 1.65
CA PHE A 232 -5.86 -13.58 0.76
C PHE A 232 -5.68 -14.93 1.47
N LEU A 233 -4.62 -15.06 2.27
CA LEU A 233 -4.38 -16.26 3.08
C LEU A 233 -5.46 -16.45 4.16
N GLU A 234 -5.96 -15.35 4.74
CA GLU A 234 -7.07 -15.39 5.69
C GLU A 234 -8.37 -15.85 5.06
N PHE A 235 -8.66 -15.35 3.85
CA PHE A 235 -9.78 -15.85 3.06
C PHE A 235 -9.66 -17.35 2.79
N PHE A 236 -8.47 -17.87 2.50
CA PHE A 236 -8.33 -19.32 2.30
C PHE A 236 -8.54 -20.15 3.57
N GLU A 237 -8.16 -19.60 4.73
CA GLU A 237 -8.31 -20.28 6.01
C GLU A 237 -9.76 -20.30 6.49
N TYR A 238 -10.43 -19.14 6.49
CA TYR A 238 -11.78 -18.99 7.06
C TYR A 238 -12.90 -18.98 6.03
N LYS A 239 -12.59 -18.83 4.73
CA LYS A 239 -13.54 -18.77 3.60
C LYS A 239 -14.56 -17.63 3.70
N GLU A 240 -14.21 -16.54 4.38
CA GLU A 240 -15.07 -15.38 4.56
C GLU A 240 -14.91 -14.37 3.42
N SER A 241 -16.03 -13.97 2.80
CA SER A 241 -16.06 -13.02 1.69
C SER A 241 -15.42 -11.67 2.05
N SER A 242 -15.56 -11.23 3.30
CA SER A 242 -14.97 -9.99 3.80
C SER A 242 -13.45 -9.96 3.71
N SER A 243 -12.77 -11.07 4.04
CA SER A 243 -11.31 -11.18 3.91
C SER A 243 -10.89 -11.12 2.44
N PHE A 244 -11.67 -11.73 1.54
CA PHE A 244 -11.44 -11.59 0.10
C PHE A 244 -11.69 -10.17 -0.38
N ALA A 245 -12.73 -9.51 0.12
CA ALA A 245 -13.00 -8.12 -0.18
C ALA A 245 -11.81 -7.24 0.21
N CYS A 246 -11.32 -7.36 1.45
CA CYS A 246 -10.11 -6.72 1.95
C CYS A 246 -8.89 -6.98 1.07
N CYS A 247 -8.68 -8.22 0.63
CA CYS A 247 -7.59 -8.58 -0.29
C CYS A 247 -7.68 -7.76 -1.58
N ILE A 248 -8.82 -7.79 -2.27
CA ILE A 248 -8.99 -7.11 -3.57
C ILE A 248 -8.89 -5.59 -3.42
N ILE A 249 -9.57 -4.98 -2.44
CA ILE A 249 -9.50 -3.52 -2.26
C ILE A 249 -8.11 -3.05 -1.82
N THR A 250 -7.38 -3.85 -1.05
CA THR A 250 -5.99 -3.54 -0.67
C THR A 250 -5.05 -3.69 -1.85
N SER A 251 -5.27 -4.69 -2.72
CA SER A 251 -4.57 -4.82 -4.00
C SER A 251 -4.82 -3.60 -4.89
N LEU A 252 -6.07 -3.16 -5.03
CA LEU A 252 -6.42 -1.97 -5.82
C LEU A 252 -5.82 -0.67 -5.25
N LEU A 253 -5.69 -0.56 -3.92
CA LEU A 253 -5.02 0.58 -3.30
C LEU A 253 -3.58 0.76 -3.81
N LEU A 254 -2.87 -0.32 -4.15
CA LEU A 254 -1.50 -0.25 -4.68
C LEU A 254 -1.42 0.59 -5.94
N LEU A 255 -2.43 0.48 -6.83
CA LEU A 255 -2.56 1.25 -8.07
C LEU A 255 -2.73 2.76 -7.80
N SER A 256 -3.16 3.12 -6.59
CA SER A 256 -3.37 4.52 -6.16
C SER A 256 -2.18 5.09 -5.38
N LEU A 257 -1.15 4.30 -5.07
CA LEU A 257 0.01 4.75 -4.28
C LEU A 257 1.19 5.19 -5.14
N LYS A 258 1.58 4.38 -6.13
CA LYS A 258 2.75 4.59 -6.99
C LYS A 258 2.65 3.68 -8.23
N ASN A 259 3.30 4.04 -9.33
CA ASN A 259 3.26 3.27 -10.59
C ASN A 259 3.76 1.82 -10.44
N GLU A 260 4.75 1.56 -9.59
CA GLU A 260 5.23 0.20 -9.29
C GLU A 260 4.13 -0.68 -8.66
N GLY A 261 3.12 -0.06 -8.05
CA GLY A 261 1.91 -0.73 -7.60
C GLY A 261 1.17 -1.47 -8.72
N ASN A 262 1.27 -1.01 -9.97
CA ASN A 262 0.70 -1.69 -11.14
C ASN A 262 1.34 -3.07 -11.36
N ALA A 263 2.67 -3.13 -11.34
CA ALA A 263 3.42 -4.38 -11.49
C ALA A 263 3.08 -5.35 -10.35
N ILE A 264 3.10 -4.86 -9.11
CA ILE A 264 2.77 -5.67 -7.94
C ILE A 264 1.32 -6.20 -8.02
N PHE A 265 0.36 -5.34 -8.37
CA PHE A 265 -1.04 -5.72 -8.52
C PHE A 265 -1.22 -6.85 -9.53
N ILE A 266 -0.63 -6.73 -10.73
CA ILE A 266 -0.70 -7.76 -11.77
C ILE A 266 -0.14 -9.09 -11.26
N ILE A 267 1.04 -9.06 -10.62
CA ILE A 267 1.65 -10.27 -10.05
C ILE A 267 0.73 -10.89 -9.00
N LEU A 268 0.19 -10.10 -8.06
CA LEU A 268 -0.72 -10.60 -7.03
C LEU A 268 -1.97 -11.24 -7.63
N ILE A 269 -2.60 -10.61 -8.62
CA ILE A 269 -3.78 -11.18 -9.30
C ILE A 269 -3.44 -12.51 -9.99
N ILE A 270 -2.30 -12.60 -10.69
CA ILE A 270 -1.85 -13.85 -11.32
C ILE A 270 -1.64 -14.94 -10.26
N LEU A 271 -0.98 -14.63 -9.14
CA LEU A 271 -0.75 -15.58 -8.06
C LEU A 271 -2.07 -16.02 -7.41
N TYR A 272 -2.98 -15.09 -7.16
CA TYR A 272 -4.26 -15.39 -6.56
C TYR A 272 -5.10 -16.29 -7.47
N ALA A 273 -5.20 -15.94 -8.76
CA ALA A 273 -5.90 -16.74 -9.77
C ALA A 273 -5.28 -18.14 -9.92
N SER A 274 -3.96 -18.25 -9.90
CA SER A 274 -3.24 -19.52 -9.98
C SER A 274 -3.57 -20.43 -8.80
N ILE A 275 -3.58 -19.90 -7.57
CA ILE A 275 -3.90 -20.70 -6.38
C ILE A 275 -5.38 -21.08 -6.38
N PHE A 276 -6.28 -20.18 -6.78
CA PHE A 276 -7.69 -20.51 -6.99
C PHE A 276 -7.88 -21.66 -7.98
N TYR A 277 -7.18 -21.61 -9.10
CA TYR A 277 -7.23 -22.67 -10.11
C TYR A 277 -6.77 -24.02 -9.55
N ILE A 278 -5.66 -24.04 -8.81
CA ILE A 278 -5.15 -25.25 -8.16
C ILE A 278 -6.14 -25.79 -7.12
N GLN A 279 -6.85 -24.92 -6.40
CA GLN A 279 -7.80 -25.27 -5.33
C GLN A 279 -9.27 -25.36 -5.78
N ARG A 280 -9.54 -25.37 -7.08
CA ARG A 280 -10.91 -25.36 -7.62
C ARG A 280 -11.80 -26.49 -7.10
N SER A 281 -11.22 -27.62 -6.69
CA SER A 281 -11.95 -28.77 -6.14
C SER A 281 -12.31 -28.64 -4.65
N THR A 282 -11.61 -27.80 -3.90
CA THR A 282 -11.76 -27.66 -2.43
C THR A 282 -12.44 -26.35 -2.04
N VAL A 283 -12.32 -25.33 -2.87
CA VAL A 283 -12.99 -24.05 -2.72
C VAL A 283 -14.21 -24.09 -3.63
N ARG A 284 -15.36 -24.52 -3.10
CA ARG A 284 -16.62 -24.01 -3.65
C ARG A 284 -16.50 -22.50 -3.53
N LEU A 285 -16.47 -21.82 -4.67
CA LEU A 285 -16.54 -20.37 -4.76
C LEU A 285 -17.90 -19.95 -4.19
N CYS A 286 -18.03 -19.96 -2.85
CA CYS A 286 -19.10 -19.28 -2.13
C CYS A 286 -18.85 -17.77 -2.17
N MET A 287 -18.47 -17.26 -3.34
CA MET A 287 -18.41 -15.83 -3.59
C MET A 287 -19.84 -15.41 -3.89
N GLU A 288 -20.61 -15.16 -2.85
CA GLU A 288 -21.82 -14.37 -2.98
C GLU A 288 -21.41 -12.91 -3.25
N PHE A 289 -20.94 -12.64 -4.47
CA PHE A 289 -20.56 -11.31 -4.97
C PHE A 289 -21.70 -10.28 -4.86
N LYS A 290 -22.92 -10.71 -4.55
CA LYS A 290 -24.12 -9.88 -4.56
C LYS A 290 -24.10 -8.75 -3.53
N GLN A 291 -23.36 -8.87 -2.42
CA GLN A 291 -23.38 -7.84 -1.36
C GLN A 291 -22.20 -6.84 -1.43
N ASP A 292 -21.03 -7.25 -1.93
CA ASP A 292 -19.81 -6.43 -1.86
C ASP A 292 -19.42 -5.71 -3.18
N TRP A 293 -20.18 -5.89 -4.27
CA TRP A 293 -19.82 -5.31 -5.58
C TRP A 293 -19.64 -3.79 -5.56
N LEU A 294 -20.42 -3.08 -4.74
CA LEU A 294 -20.32 -1.63 -4.60
C LEU A 294 -18.97 -1.21 -3.99
N ILE A 295 -18.42 -2.02 -3.06
CA ILE A 295 -17.12 -1.78 -2.44
C ILE A 295 -16.01 -1.89 -3.49
N TYR A 296 -16.06 -2.91 -4.34
CA TYR A 296 -15.11 -3.07 -5.45
C TYR A 296 -15.22 -1.93 -6.46
N LEU A 297 -16.45 -1.53 -6.81
CA LEU A 297 -16.67 -0.42 -7.74
C LEU A 297 -16.08 0.88 -7.20
N ILE A 298 -16.31 1.19 -5.92
CA ILE A 298 -15.78 2.41 -5.28
C ILE A 298 -14.25 2.40 -5.22
N ALA A 299 -13.62 1.23 -5.05
CA ALA A 299 -12.16 1.11 -5.14
C ALA A 299 -11.62 1.26 -6.57
N LEU A 300 -12.39 0.89 -7.60
CA LEU A 300 -11.99 0.99 -9.01
C LEU A 300 -12.16 2.39 -9.61
N ILE A 301 -13.21 3.12 -9.23
CA ILE A 301 -13.50 4.47 -9.76
C ILE A 301 -12.30 5.41 -9.72
N PRO A 302 -11.57 5.61 -8.59
CA PRO A 302 -10.48 6.57 -8.56
C PRO A 302 -9.32 6.17 -9.47
N ILE A 303 -9.11 4.88 -9.73
CA ILE A 303 -8.07 4.43 -10.67
C ILE A 303 -8.45 4.85 -12.09
N ILE A 304 -9.69 4.55 -12.52
CA ILE A 304 -10.19 4.89 -13.86
C ILE A 304 -10.19 6.42 -14.05
N LEU A 305 -10.64 7.17 -13.05
CA LEU A 305 -10.62 8.62 -13.10
C LEU A 305 -9.20 9.17 -13.21
N TRP A 306 -8.23 8.63 -12.46
CA TRP A 306 -6.85 9.10 -12.55
C TRP A 306 -6.26 8.84 -13.94
N GLU A 307 -6.46 7.65 -14.51
CA GLU A 307 -6.03 7.35 -15.88
C GLU A 307 -6.64 8.30 -16.90
N THR A 308 -7.93 8.62 -16.75
CA THR A 308 -8.62 9.58 -17.62
C THR A 308 -8.03 10.99 -17.47
N ARG A 309 -7.79 11.45 -16.23
CA ARG A 309 -7.18 12.76 -15.95
C ARG A 309 -5.77 12.89 -16.51
N LYS A 310 -4.97 11.83 -16.48
CA LYS A 310 -3.63 11.84 -17.10
C LYS A 310 -3.71 12.14 -18.59
N ILE A 311 -4.67 11.52 -19.29
CA ILE A 311 -4.89 11.75 -20.72
C ILE A 311 -5.34 13.19 -20.96
N GLU A 312 -6.31 13.68 -20.18
CA GLU A 312 -6.82 15.06 -20.30
C GLU A 312 -5.71 16.12 -20.09
N MET A 313 -4.83 15.89 -19.11
CA MET A 313 -3.70 16.76 -18.76
C MET A 313 -2.45 16.51 -19.62
N ARG A 314 -2.51 15.59 -20.59
CA ARG A 314 -1.39 15.20 -21.46
C ARG A 314 -0.12 14.85 -20.67
N LEU A 315 -0.28 14.14 -19.55
CA LEU A 315 0.84 13.69 -18.75
C LEU A 315 1.49 12.47 -19.41
N HIS A 316 2.80 12.54 -19.64
CA HIS A 316 3.57 11.44 -20.23
C HIS A 316 4.07 10.49 -19.13
N VAL A 317 4.15 9.20 -19.47
CA VAL A 317 4.75 8.18 -18.61
C VAL A 317 6.25 8.32 -18.67
N ASP A 318 6.87 8.55 -17.52
CA ASP A 318 8.29 8.86 -17.41
C ASP A 318 9.21 7.74 -17.91
N LEU A 319 8.94 6.48 -17.55
CA LEU A 319 9.86 5.37 -17.85
C LEU A 319 9.96 4.97 -19.34
N ASP A 320 9.04 5.45 -20.18
CA ASP A 320 8.94 5.20 -21.63
C ASP A 320 9.23 3.74 -22.05
N LEU A 321 8.69 2.79 -21.28
CA LEU A 321 8.94 1.34 -21.42
C LEU A 321 8.45 0.75 -22.75
N TYR A 322 7.62 1.49 -23.49
CA TYR A 322 7.03 1.07 -24.76
C TYR A 322 7.63 1.80 -25.97
N SER A 323 8.70 2.56 -25.78
CA SER A 323 9.43 3.19 -26.87
C SER A 323 10.01 2.17 -27.85
N SER A 324 10.14 2.56 -29.11
CA SER A 324 10.83 1.76 -30.14
C SER A 324 12.25 1.36 -29.73
N ASN A 325 12.87 2.17 -28.86
CA ASN A 325 14.26 2.02 -28.44
C ASN A 325 14.42 1.06 -27.25
N ALA A 326 13.32 0.59 -26.62
CA ALA A 326 13.40 -0.33 -25.48
C ALA A 326 14.16 -1.62 -25.80
N LEU A 327 14.01 -2.16 -27.02
CA LEU A 327 14.75 -3.33 -27.49
C LEU A 327 16.23 -3.03 -27.75
N GLU A 328 16.56 -1.81 -28.19
CA GLU A 328 17.93 -1.35 -28.38
C GLU A 328 18.65 -1.16 -27.02
N HIS A 329 17.95 -0.61 -26.02
CA HIS A 329 18.45 -0.53 -24.65
C HIS A 329 18.70 -1.92 -24.07
N LEU A 330 17.79 -2.87 -24.31
CA LEU A 330 17.96 -4.24 -23.84
C LEU A 330 19.17 -4.92 -24.50
N SER A 331 19.35 -4.77 -25.82
CA SER A 331 20.47 -5.39 -26.54
C SER A 331 21.82 -4.79 -26.13
N SER A 332 21.88 -3.46 -25.96
CA SER A 332 23.09 -2.76 -25.52
C SER A 332 23.49 -3.12 -24.08
N ARG A 333 22.52 -3.34 -23.19
CA ARG A 333 22.78 -3.72 -21.79
C ARG A 333 22.98 -5.22 -21.55
N ALA A 334 22.55 -6.08 -22.48
CA ALA A 334 22.78 -7.53 -22.39
C ALA A 334 24.28 -7.87 -22.39
N ASN A 335 25.10 -7.04 -23.05
CA ASN A 335 26.55 -7.07 -22.94
C ASN A 335 26.99 -6.05 -21.89
N LEU A 336 26.95 -6.43 -20.60
CA LEU A 336 27.53 -5.66 -19.49
C LEU A 336 29.03 -5.50 -19.74
N SER A 337 29.39 -4.47 -20.51
CA SER A 337 30.73 -4.31 -21.09
C SER A 337 31.73 -3.74 -20.10
N THR A 338 31.24 -3.16 -18.99
CA THR A 338 32.08 -2.57 -17.96
C THR A 338 32.02 -3.37 -16.64
N VAL A 339 33.18 -3.53 -16.01
CA VAL A 339 33.30 -4.12 -14.65
C VAL A 339 32.45 -3.35 -13.64
N TYR A 340 32.29 -2.04 -13.86
CA TYR A 340 31.49 -1.16 -13.01
C TYR A 340 29.99 -1.48 -13.06
N GLU A 341 29.39 -1.59 -14.25
CA GLU A 341 27.97 -1.97 -14.40
C GLU A 341 27.69 -3.37 -13.84
N PHE A 342 28.60 -4.33 -14.08
CA PHE A 342 28.50 -5.67 -13.51
C PHE A 342 28.54 -5.64 -11.98
N SER A 343 29.39 -4.80 -11.37
CA SER A 343 29.48 -4.69 -9.92
C SER A 343 28.20 -4.13 -9.28
N TYR A 344 27.55 -3.14 -9.89
CA TYR A 344 26.27 -2.61 -9.42
C TYR A 344 25.13 -3.60 -9.57
N TYR A 345 25.09 -4.30 -10.71
CA TYR A 345 24.11 -5.36 -10.91
C TYR A 345 24.32 -6.50 -9.91
N LEU A 346 25.58 -6.90 -9.66
CA LEU A 346 25.91 -7.88 -8.63
C LEU A 346 25.52 -7.40 -7.23
N PHE A 347 25.76 -6.13 -6.89
CA PHE A 347 25.32 -5.55 -5.61
C PHE A 347 23.79 -5.57 -5.48
N TYR A 348 23.07 -5.23 -6.55
CA TYR A 348 21.61 -5.34 -6.61
C TYR A 348 21.14 -6.78 -6.38
N VAL A 349 21.68 -7.73 -7.14
CA VAL A 349 21.43 -9.17 -7.01
C VAL A 349 21.75 -9.65 -5.58
N CYS A 350 22.90 -9.27 -5.03
CA CYS A 350 23.28 -9.58 -3.66
C CYS A 350 22.29 -9.01 -2.64
N ASN A 351 21.84 -7.76 -2.76
CA ASN A 351 20.81 -7.20 -1.88
C ASN A 351 19.47 -7.94 -2.00
N LEU A 352 19.14 -8.33 -3.23
CA LEU A 352 17.95 -9.09 -3.58
C LEU A 352 18.00 -10.50 -3.01
N PHE A 353 19.17 -11.14 -2.90
CA PHE A 353 19.32 -12.49 -2.35
C PHE A 353 19.70 -12.54 -0.86
N LEU A 354 20.47 -11.59 -0.32
CA LEU A 354 20.89 -11.55 1.10
C LEU A 354 19.71 -11.37 2.06
N THR A 355 18.64 -10.71 1.61
CA THR A 355 17.43 -10.53 2.43
C THR A 355 16.50 -11.76 2.44
N PRO A 356 16.24 -12.45 1.32
CA PRO A 356 15.67 -13.79 1.30
C PRO A 356 16.57 -14.86 1.91
N LEU A 357 17.90 -14.76 1.85
CA LEU A 357 18.81 -15.70 2.51
C LEU A 357 18.74 -15.57 4.03
N THR A 358 18.59 -14.37 4.58
CA THR A 358 18.30 -14.18 6.01
C THR A 358 16.90 -14.70 6.37
N ILE A 359 15.91 -14.58 5.48
CA ILE A 359 14.60 -15.24 5.62
C ILE A 359 14.75 -16.76 5.56
N CYS A 360 15.54 -17.31 4.65
CA CYS A 360 15.86 -18.72 4.55
C CYS A 360 16.62 -19.18 5.80
N PHE A 361 17.55 -18.43 6.36
CA PHE A 361 18.18 -18.78 7.64
C PHE A 361 17.20 -18.69 8.82
N ALA A 362 16.32 -17.69 8.85
CA ALA A 362 15.26 -17.55 9.86
C ALA A 362 14.17 -18.61 9.75
N ILE A 363 13.95 -19.18 8.56
CA ILE A 363 13.10 -20.34 8.33
C ILE A 363 13.90 -21.61 8.65
N ILE A 364 15.05 -21.85 8.03
CA ILE A 364 15.88 -23.05 8.12
C ILE A 364 16.28 -23.37 9.57
N LEU A 365 16.80 -22.41 10.35
CA LEU A 365 17.28 -22.67 11.73
C LEU A 365 16.18 -23.19 12.69
N PRO A 366 14.98 -22.58 12.78
CA PRO A 366 13.88 -23.16 13.58
C PRO A 366 13.27 -24.44 12.99
N SER A 367 13.50 -24.70 11.71
CA SER A 367 12.72 -25.64 10.91
C SER A 367 13.36 -27.03 10.74
N LEU A 368 14.66 -27.18 11.05
CA LEU A 368 15.34 -28.48 11.06
C LEU A 368 14.71 -29.50 12.04
N PHE A 369 13.93 -29.06 13.03
CA PHE A 369 13.26 -29.95 14.00
C PHE A 369 11.71 -29.93 13.97
N SER A 370 11.05 -29.05 13.21
CA SER A 370 9.57 -28.88 13.29
C SER A 370 8.83 -28.86 11.94
N ILE A 371 9.55 -28.93 10.80
CA ILE A 371 8.94 -28.81 9.45
C ILE A 371 7.92 -29.88 9.16
N GLN A 372 8.18 -31.15 9.47
CA GLN A 372 7.30 -32.23 8.99
C GLN A 372 5.86 -32.08 9.51
N ARG A 373 5.68 -31.53 10.71
CA ARG A 373 4.35 -31.30 11.30
C ARG A 373 3.69 -30.05 10.75
N ILE A 374 4.44 -28.96 10.57
CA ILE A 374 3.93 -27.67 10.13
C ILE A 374 3.70 -27.64 8.61
N TRP A 375 4.49 -28.36 7.82
CA TRP A 375 4.34 -28.45 6.37
C TRP A 375 3.03 -29.12 5.96
N LYS A 376 2.39 -29.89 6.84
CA LYS A 376 1.03 -30.41 6.60
C LYS A 376 -0.03 -29.29 6.56
N ILE A 377 0.26 -28.14 7.16
CA ILE A 377 -0.67 -27.03 7.31
C ILE A 377 -0.73 -26.25 5.99
N LYS A 378 -1.92 -26.22 5.38
CA LYS A 378 -2.14 -25.70 4.03
C LYS A 378 -1.76 -24.22 3.90
N ILE A 379 -2.22 -23.37 4.84
CA ILE A 379 -1.96 -21.92 4.80
C ILE A 379 -0.46 -21.59 4.79
N PHE A 380 0.33 -22.32 5.60
CA PHE A 380 1.78 -22.14 5.65
C PHE A 380 2.44 -22.48 4.30
N ARG A 381 2.06 -23.59 3.66
CA ARG A 381 2.55 -23.95 2.32
C ARG A 381 2.22 -22.91 1.28
N TYR A 382 0.98 -22.40 1.25
CA TYR A 382 0.60 -21.35 0.29
C TYR A 382 1.36 -20.06 0.53
N SER A 383 1.63 -19.69 1.79
CA SER A 383 2.44 -18.50 2.07
C SER A 383 3.85 -18.61 1.47
N ILE A 384 4.49 -19.78 1.54
CA ILE A 384 5.81 -20.01 0.94
C ILE A 384 5.73 -19.92 -0.59
N ILE A 385 4.74 -20.55 -1.21
CA ILE A 385 4.54 -20.51 -2.67
C ILE A 385 4.32 -19.08 -3.13
N ILE A 386 3.44 -18.32 -2.47
CA ILE A 386 3.20 -16.91 -2.80
C ILE A 386 4.49 -16.12 -2.67
N ALA A 387 5.21 -16.24 -1.55
CA ALA A 387 6.43 -15.48 -1.32
C ALA A 387 7.52 -15.80 -2.35
N SER A 388 7.75 -17.07 -2.69
CA SER A 388 8.77 -17.47 -3.66
C SER A 388 8.39 -17.12 -5.10
N SER A 389 7.12 -17.31 -5.49
CA SER A 389 6.65 -16.92 -6.82
C SER A 389 6.61 -15.41 -6.98
N PHE A 390 6.21 -14.65 -5.95
CA PHE A 390 6.27 -13.19 -5.96
C PHE A 390 7.71 -12.69 -6.11
N PHE A 391 8.64 -13.25 -5.33
CA PHE A 391 10.07 -12.96 -5.45
C PHE A 391 10.55 -13.13 -6.90
N LEU A 392 10.27 -14.29 -7.51
CA LEU A 392 10.70 -14.58 -8.87
C LEU A 392 10.08 -13.61 -9.89
N MET A 393 8.76 -13.49 -9.89
CA MET A 393 8.04 -12.67 -10.86
C MET A 393 8.42 -11.20 -10.76
N TYR A 394 8.46 -10.64 -9.54
CA TYR A 394 8.76 -9.23 -9.36
C TYR A 394 10.24 -8.90 -9.63
N THR A 395 11.16 -9.82 -9.31
CA THR A 395 12.57 -9.68 -9.73
C THR A 395 12.70 -9.64 -11.24
N LEU A 396 12.00 -10.53 -11.96
CA LEU A 396 11.99 -10.52 -13.43
C LEU A 396 11.40 -9.23 -13.98
N THR A 397 10.32 -8.71 -13.38
CA THR A 397 9.74 -7.42 -13.76
C THR A 397 10.71 -6.26 -13.53
N LEU A 398 11.38 -6.20 -12.37
CA LEU A 398 12.35 -5.16 -12.08
C LEU A 398 13.54 -5.23 -13.02
N SER A 399 14.08 -6.43 -13.28
CA SER A 399 15.13 -6.63 -14.28
C SER A 399 14.66 -6.13 -15.64
N TRP A 400 13.47 -6.50 -16.10
CA TRP A 400 12.91 -5.98 -17.35
C TRP A 400 12.92 -4.45 -17.39
N VAL A 401 12.44 -3.77 -16.34
CA VAL A 401 12.43 -2.30 -16.24
C VAL A 401 13.83 -1.72 -16.32
N TYR A 402 14.79 -2.24 -15.54
CA TYR A 402 16.17 -1.73 -15.52
C TYR A 402 16.91 -1.95 -16.84
N PHE A 403 16.60 -3.01 -17.59
CA PHE A 403 17.24 -3.28 -18.88
C PHE A 403 16.60 -2.52 -20.04
N THR A 404 15.34 -2.09 -19.93
CA THR A 404 14.60 -1.47 -21.06
C THR A 404 14.44 0.03 -20.98
N THR A 405 14.52 0.64 -19.79
CA THR A 405 14.34 2.09 -19.66
C THR A 405 15.46 2.89 -20.33
N HIS A 406 15.17 4.13 -20.71
CA HIS A 406 16.14 5.03 -21.33
C HIS A 406 17.15 5.63 -20.33
N HIS A 407 16.89 5.58 -19.01
CA HIS A 407 17.82 6.07 -18.00
C HIS A 407 19.16 5.31 -17.98
N GLU A 408 20.23 5.98 -17.58
CA GLU A 408 21.56 5.36 -17.42
C GLU A 408 21.49 4.24 -16.35
N PHE A 409 22.05 3.07 -16.69
CA PHE A 409 21.82 1.83 -15.97
C PHE A 409 22.35 1.88 -14.53
N THR A 410 23.57 2.38 -14.32
CA THR A 410 24.20 2.41 -13.00
C THR A 410 23.55 3.43 -12.09
N TRP A 411 23.22 4.62 -12.61
CA TRP A 411 22.45 5.64 -11.91
C TRP A 411 21.07 5.10 -11.52
N HIS A 412 20.37 4.42 -12.42
CA HIS A 412 19.04 3.91 -12.14
C HIS A 412 19.07 2.82 -11.05
N LEU A 413 20.02 1.89 -11.12
CA LEU A 413 20.23 0.88 -10.08
C LEU A 413 20.61 1.50 -8.73
N ALA A 414 21.57 2.44 -8.72
CA ALA A 414 22.06 3.08 -7.51
C ALA A 414 20.96 3.84 -6.76
N ASN A 415 20.07 4.51 -7.49
CA ASN A 415 19.04 5.35 -6.89
C ASN A 415 17.76 4.58 -6.57
N SER A 416 17.30 3.67 -7.42
CA SER A 416 15.95 3.08 -7.29
C SER A 416 15.96 1.68 -6.66
N ALA A 417 16.96 0.85 -6.99
CA ALA A 417 16.85 -0.60 -6.82
C ALA A 417 16.72 -1.07 -5.38
N ILE A 418 17.44 -0.46 -4.43
CA ILE A 418 17.34 -0.81 -3.00
C ILE A 418 15.95 -0.50 -2.44
N ARG A 419 15.26 0.51 -2.99
CA ARG A 419 13.95 0.97 -2.51
C ARG A 419 12.82 0.10 -3.05
N VAL A 420 12.82 -0.19 -4.34
CA VAL A 420 11.73 -0.92 -5.01
C VAL A 420 11.66 -2.39 -4.64
N ILE A 421 12.73 -2.98 -4.06
CA ILE A 421 12.73 -4.38 -3.57
C ILE A 421 12.08 -4.56 -2.19
N GLN A 422 11.65 -3.49 -1.50
CA GLN A 422 11.02 -3.60 -0.18
C GLN A 422 9.78 -4.51 -0.14
N PRO A 423 8.88 -4.55 -1.15
CA PRO A 423 7.78 -5.50 -1.20
C PRO A 423 8.23 -6.96 -1.17
N ILE A 424 9.33 -7.30 -1.87
CA ILE A 424 9.94 -8.63 -1.85
C ILE A 424 10.34 -9.00 -0.42
N LYS A 425 11.09 -8.09 0.23
CA LYS A 425 11.60 -8.30 1.58
C LYS A 425 10.45 -8.56 2.54
N LEU A 426 9.43 -7.71 2.54
CA LEU A 426 8.34 -7.80 3.52
C LEU A 426 7.41 -9.00 3.27
N ILE A 427 7.04 -9.31 2.02
CA ILE A 427 6.25 -10.51 1.70
C ILE A 427 7.02 -11.78 2.09
N GLY A 428 8.34 -11.77 1.96
CA GLY A 428 9.20 -12.86 2.43
C GLY A 428 9.12 -13.14 3.94
N PHE A 429 8.72 -12.18 4.78
CA PHE A 429 8.48 -12.41 6.21
C PHE A 429 7.13 -13.06 6.53
N VAL A 430 6.19 -13.11 5.59
CA VAL A 430 4.83 -13.66 5.82
C VAL A 430 4.86 -15.14 6.24
N PRO A 431 5.61 -16.05 5.58
CA PRO A 431 5.72 -17.44 6.02
C PRO A 431 6.24 -17.56 7.45
N LEU A 432 7.26 -16.78 7.82
CA LEU A 432 7.82 -16.80 9.17
C LEU A 432 6.79 -16.33 10.21
N ALA A 433 6.03 -15.28 9.90
CA ALA A 433 4.97 -14.80 10.80
C ALA A 433 3.89 -15.87 11.01
N LEU A 434 3.48 -16.55 9.94
CA LEU A 434 2.52 -17.64 10.03
C LEU A 434 3.07 -18.85 10.78
N PHE A 435 4.35 -19.18 10.64
CA PHE A 435 4.99 -20.25 11.41
C PHE A 435 4.81 -20.03 12.91
N PHE A 436 5.08 -18.82 13.42
CA PHE A 436 4.92 -18.52 14.84
C PHE A 436 3.46 -18.58 15.29
N SER A 437 2.54 -18.00 14.50
CA SER A 437 1.10 -18.02 14.83
C SER A 437 0.54 -19.45 14.87
N VAL A 438 0.94 -20.28 13.93
CA VAL A 438 0.52 -21.69 13.85
C VAL A 438 1.11 -22.51 14.99
N ARG A 439 2.39 -22.27 15.35
CA ARG A 439 3.05 -22.95 16.47
C ARG A 439 2.37 -22.65 17.80
N GLU A 440 1.95 -21.40 18.02
CA GLU A 440 1.20 -21.02 19.22
C GLU A 440 -0.14 -21.76 19.31
N LYS A 441 -0.89 -21.83 18.20
CA LYS A 441 -2.17 -22.58 18.11
C LYS A 441 -2.05 -24.09 18.37
N ILE A 442 -0.87 -24.68 18.17
CA ILE A 442 -0.62 -26.11 18.44
C ILE A 442 -0.25 -26.36 19.91
N ARG A 443 0.27 -25.34 20.61
CA ARG A 443 0.80 -25.46 21.98
C ARG A 443 -0.21 -25.05 23.07
N GLY A 444 -1.10 -24.12 22.77
CA GLY A 444 -2.27 -23.80 23.60
C GLY A 444 -3.42 -24.73 23.25
#